data_AF-A0A5Z8GBW3-F1
#
_entry.id   AF-A0A5Z8GBW3-F1
#
_cell.length_a   1.000
_cell.length_b   1.000
_cell.length_c   1.000
_cell.angle_alpha   90.00
_cell.angle_beta   90.00
_cell.angle_gamma   90.00
#
_symmetry.space_group_name_H-M   'P 1'
#
loop_
_entity.id
_entity.type
_entity.pdbx_description
1 polymer ?
#
loop_
_entity_poly.entity_id
_entity_poly.type
_entity_poly.pdbx_seq_one_letter_code
_entity_poly.pdbx_strand_id
1 'polypeptide(L)'
;MKNEQYDYNELYELLRAYYIDTFPYPHEFKTIYFMNFLSRKEKCKGIFYEENNSLAFKEDSAHWMNDKFNDAEFVAKIALDSETFNNWLTDEGYIKNNTATDKFIKQRELIN
;
A
#
# COMPACT_ATOMS: atom_id res chain seq x y z
N MET A 1 -3.78 -14.38 19.79
CA MET A 1 -3.26 -13.43 18.79
C MET A 1 -4.12 -13.56 17.55
N LYS A 2 -4.94 -12.57 17.23
CA LYS A 2 -5.68 -12.56 15.97
C LYS A 2 -4.68 -12.20 14.88
N ASN A 3 -4.37 -13.15 14.00
CA ASN A 3 -3.70 -12.86 12.74
C ASN A 3 -4.69 -12.06 11.89
N GLU A 4 -4.75 -10.74 12.10
CA GLU A 4 -5.37 -9.83 11.15
C GLU A 4 -4.36 -9.65 9.99
N GLN A 5 -4.17 -10.73 9.24
CA GLN A 5 -3.63 -10.64 7.89
C GLN A 5 -4.59 -9.74 7.11
N TYR A 6 -4.06 -8.73 6.41
CA TYR A 6 -4.81 -8.18 5.30
C TYR A 6 -5.21 -9.33 4.39
N ASP A 7 -6.48 -9.42 4.05
CA ASP A 7 -6.91 -10.34 3.00
C ASP A 7 -6.19 -9.94 1.70
N TYR A 8 -5.70 -10.91 0.93
CA TYR A 8 -5.05 -10.65 -0.36
C TYR A 8 -5.93 -9.77 -1.26
N ASN A 9 -7.25 -9.93 -1.16
CA ASN A 9 -8.23 -9.10 -1.86
C ASN A 9 -8.20 -7.64 -1.44
N GLU A 10 -8.05 -7.38 -0.14
CA GLU A 10 -7.97 -6.04 0.41
C GLU A 10 -6.66 -5.37 -0.03
N LEU A 11 -5.53 -6.10 0.04
CA LEU A 11 -4.24 -5.61 -0.46
C LEU A 11 -4.26 -5.32 -1.96
N TYR A 12 -4.93 -6.16 -2.75
CA TYR A 12 -5.15 -5.95 -4.17
C TYR A 12 -5.92 -4.66 -4.46
N GLU A 13 -7.07 -4.45 -3.82
CA GLU A 13 -7.88 -3.24 -4.05
C GLU A 13 -7.15 -1.97 -3.59
N LEU A 14 -6.35 -2.03 -2.52
CA LEU A 14 -5.54 -0.90 -2.06
C LEU A 14 -4.42 -0.55 -3.04
N LEU A 15 -3.67 -1.53 -3.54
CA LEU A 15 -2.62 -1.31 -4.54
C LEU A 15 -3.21 -0.84 -5.86
N ARG A 16 -4.33 -1.41 -6.29
CA ARG A 16 -5.08 -0.95 -7.46
C ARG A 16 -5.51 0.51 -7.31
N ALA A 17 -6.04 0.88 -6.15
CA ALA A 17 -6.42 2.25 -5.87
C ALA A 17 -5.21 3.21 -5.86
N TYR A 18 -4.06 2.79 -5.35
CA TYR A 18 -2.80 3.56 -5.40
C TYR A 18 -2.37 3.86 -6.85
N TYR A 19 -2.38 2.85 -7.73
CA TYR A 19 -2.02 3.05 -9.14
C TYR A 19 -3.04 3.90 -9.91
N ILE A 20 -4.33 3.83 -9.56
CA ILE A 20 -5.35 4.70 -10.16
C ILE A 20 -5.18 6.15 -9.69
N ASP A 21 -4.87 6.39 -8.40
CA ASP A 21 -4.71 7.73 -7.83
C ASP A 21 -3.46 8.46 -8.35
N THR A 22 -2.44 7.71 -8.76
CA THR A 22 -1.20 8.26 -9.35
C THR A 22 -1.30 8.53 -10.85
N PHE A 23 -2.40 8.17 -11.51
CA PHE A 23 -2.64 8.50 -12.92
C PHE A 23 -2.92 10.01 -13.12
N PRO A 24 -2.47 10.66 -14.21
CA PRO A 24 -1.75 10.13 -15.39
C PRO A 24 -0.22 10.15 -15.27
N TYR A 25 0.32 10.40 -14.08
CA TYR A 25 1.76 10.53 -13.85
C TYR A 25 2.28 9.27 -13.16
N PRO A 26 2.43 8.13 -13.88
CA PRO A 26 2.87 6.89 -13.26
C PRO A 26 4.24 7.09 -12.64
N HIS A 27 4.31 6.89 -11.33
CA HIS A 27 5.54 6.89 -10.57
C HIS A 27 5.90 5.45 -10.22
N GLU A 28 7.20 5.19 -10.13
CA GLU A 28 7.71 3.94 -9.59
C GLU A 28 7.05 3.62 -8.24
N PHE A 29 6.63 2.37 -8.08
CA PHE A 29 6.14 1.91 -6.80
C PHE A 29 7.28 1.96 -5.78
N LYS A 30 7.04 2.70 -4.69
CA LYS A 30 7.88 2.63 -3.50
C LYS A 30 6.99 2.42 -2.30
N THR A 31 7.39 1.50 -1.43
CA THR A 31 6.64 1.13 -0.23
C THR A 31 6.28 2.36 0.60
N ILE A 32 7.21 3.31 0.78
CA ILE A 32 6.94 4.58 1.45
C ILE A 32 5.79 5.40 0.84
N TYR A 33 5.67 5.46 -0.48
CA TYR A 33 4.61 6.22 -1.16
C TYR A 33 3.26 5.52 -1.00
N PHE A 34 3.25 4.18 -1.08
CA PHE A 34 2.07 3.39 -0.79
C PHE A 34 1.60 3.55 0.67
N MET A 35 2.53 3.49 1.62
CA MET A 35 2.23 3.67 3.05
C MET A 35 1.69 5.06 3.36
N ASN A 36 2.23 6.11 2.72
CA ASN A 36 1.66 7.46 2.80
C ASN A 36 0.28 7.57 2.13
N PHE A 37 0.03 6.84 1.04
CA PHE A 37 -1.31 6.75 0.44
C PHE A 37 -2.31 6.10 1.42
N LEU A 38 -1.94 4.99 2.07
CA LEU A 38 -2.78 4.34 3.08
C LEU A 38 -3.04 5.24 4.28
N SER A 39 -1.99 5.87 4.81
CA SER A 39 -2.09 6.84 5.92
C SER A 39 -3.15 7.91 5.64
N ARG A 40 -3.14 8.48 4.42
CA ARG A 40 -4.14 9.47 3.99
C ARG A 40 -5.55 8.88 3.89
N LYS A 41 -5.71 7.68 3.33
CA LYS A 41 -7.02 7.00 3.21
C LYS A 41 -7.64 6.68 4.57
N GLU A 42 -6.82 6.28 5.51
CA GLU A 42 -7.20 5.96 6.90
C GLU A 42 -7.29 7.20 7.81
N LYS A 43 -7.09 8.41 7.25
CA LYS A 43 -7.14 9.69 7.96
C LYS A 43 -6.13 9.78 9.11
N CYS A 44 -4.99 9.10 8.98
CA CYS A 44 -3.89 9.19 9.92
C CYS A 44 -3.18 10.55 9.80
N LYS A 45 -2.84 11.15 10.95
CA LYS A 45 -2.15 12.45 11.03
C LYS A 45 -0.64 12.31 11.18
N GLY A 46 0.00 11.71 10.19
CA GLY A 46 1.45 11.65 10.11
C GLY A 46 1.95 11.10 8.79
N ILE A 47 3.27 11.13 8.63
CA ILE A 47 3.95 10.78 7.39
C ILE A 47 4.93 9.63 7.63
N PHE A 48 4.95 8.69 6.70
CA PHE A 48 6.00 7.71 6.60
C PHE A 48 7.20 8.32 5.87
N TYR A 49 8.40 8.08 6.39
CA TYR A 49 9.67 8.52 5.83
C TYR A 49 10.72 7.40 5.91
N GLU A 50 11.79 7.51 5.13
CA GLU A 50 12.91 6.57 5.18
C GLU A 50 13.97 7.10 6.16
N GLU A 51 14.37 6.27 7.12
CA GLU A 51 15.43 6.55 8.08
C GLU A 51 16.31 5.30 8.23
N ASN A 52 17.60 5.42 7.94
CA ASN A 52 18.56 4.30 8.03
C ASN A 52 18.10 3.04 7.26
N ASN A 53 17.62 3.20 6.03
CA ASN A 53 17.04 2.13 5.20
C ASN A 53 15.84 1.41 5.82
N SER A 54 15.19 2.03 6.81
CA SER A 54 14.00 1.52 7.47
C SER A 54 12.84 2.49 7.28
N LEU A 55 11.62 1.95 7.22
CA LEU A 55 10.42 2.75 7.19
C LEU A 55 10.14 3.29 8.60
N ALA A 56 10.11 4.60 8.76
CA ALA A 56 9.79 5.30 10.00
C ALA A 56 8.50 6.11 9.84
N PHE A 57 7.82 6.41 10.94
CA PHE A 57 6.60 7.21 10.97
C PHE A 57 6.76 8.42 11.89
N LYS A 58 6.39 9.60 11.40
CA LYS A 58 6.39 10.85 12.17
C LYS A 58 4.96 11.39 12.27
N GLU A 59 4.46 11.50 13.49
CA GLU A 59 3.16 12.12 13.77
C GLU A 59 3.25 13.65 13.72
N ASP A 60 2.29 14.31 13.06
CA ASP A 60 2.28 15.78 12.88
C ASP A 60 1.65 16.54 14.06
N SER A 61 0.78 15.88 14.84
CA SER A 61 0.21 16.42 16.08
C SER A 61 -0.48 15.31 16.86
N ALA A 62 -0.41 15.38 18.20
CA ALA A 62 -0.82 14.33 19.11
C ALA A 62 -2.20 13.72 18.77
N HIS A 63 -2.13 12.44 18.41
CA HIS A 63 -3.18 11.44 18.32
C HIS A 63 -4.18 11.66 17.19
N TRP A 64 -3.97 10.89 16.10
CA TRP A 64 -4.92 9.88 15.61
C TRP A 64 -4.21 9.03 14.54
N MET A 65 -3.65 7.90 14.96
CA MET A 65 -3.48 6.74 14.09
C MET A 65 -4.63 5.79 14.39
N ASN A 66 -5.30 5.29 13.35
CA ASN A 66 -6.21 4.14 13.48
C ASN A 66 -5.46 3.02 14.25
N ASP A 67 -6.12 2.31 15.16
CA ASP A 67 -5.52 1.27 16.01
C ASP A 67 -4.62 0.29 15.23
N LYS A 68 -4.97 0.02 13.97
CA LYS A 68 -4.18 -0.80 13.04
C LYS A 68 -2.79 -0.23 12.74
N PHE A 69 -2.65 1.08 12.53
CA PHE A 69 -1.38 1.72 12.18
C PHE A 69 -0.54 2.13 13.40
N ASN A 70 -1.09 1.99 14.62
CA ASN A 70 -0.33 2.12 15.87
C ASN A 70 0.58 0.91 16.15
N ASP A 71 0.35 -0.21 15.47
CA ASP A 71 1.14 -1.43 15.62
C ASP A 71 2.32 -1.43 14.63
N ALA A 72 3.54 -1.31 15.17
CA ALA A 72 4.76 -1.31 14.37
C ALA A 72 5.02 -2.65 13.65
N GLU A 73 4.62 -3.78 14.24
CA GLU A 73 4.74 -5.10 13.61
C GLU A 73 3.78 -5.20 12.42
N PHE A 74 2.56 -4.71 12.59
CA PHE A 74 1.58 -4.61 11.51
C PHE A 74 2.05 -3.71 10.36
N VAL A 75 2.59 -2.53 10.67
CA VAL A 75 3.15 -1.59 9.69
C VAL A 75 4.31 -2.20 8.91
N ALA A 76 5.22 -2.92 9.59
CA ALA A 76 6.32 -3.61 8.94
C ALA A 76 5.82 -4.73 8.01
N LYS A 77 4.79 -5.47 8.45
CA LYS A 77 4.21 -6.56 7.67
C LYS A 77 3.50 -6.08 6.42
N ILE A 78 2.63 -5.07 6.52
CA ILE A 78 1.92 -4.54 5.34
C ILE A 78 2.90 -3.92 4.34
N ALA A 79 3.98 -3.29 4.81
CA ALA A 79 5.05 -2.79 3.95
C ALA A 79 5.67 -3.93 3.13
N LEU A 80 6.07 -5.03 3.77
CA LEU A 80 6.63 -6.21 3.12
C LEU A 80 5.64 -6.91 2.18
N ASP A 81 4.39 -7.11 2.63
CA ASP A 81 3.35 -7.78 1.84
C ASP A 81 3.03 -6.96 0.59
N SER A 82 2.96 -5.63 0.71
CA SER A 82 2.69 -4.74 -0.44
C SER A 82 3.80 -4.76 -1.48
N GLU A 83 5.07 -4.79 -1.07
CA GLU A 83 6.21 -4.88 -1.98
C GLU A 83 6.23 -6.24 -2.70
N THR A 84 6.03 -7.32 -1.93
CA THR A 84 5.96 -8.69 -2.48
C THR A 84 4.82 -8.82 -3.49
N PHE A 85 3.64 -8.30 -3.15
CA PHE A 85 2.48 -8.38 -4.02
C PHE A 85 2.61 -7.48 -5.26
N ASN A 86 3.22 -6.30 -5.12
CA ASN A 86 3.53 -5.43 -6.27
C ASN A 86 4.47 -6.11 -7.28
N ASN A 87 5.49 -6.82 -6.79
CA ASN A 87 6.40 -7.59 -7.65
C ASN A 87 5.63 -8.69 -8.40
N TRP A 88 4.80 -9.46 -7.68
CA TRP A 88 3.95 -10.47 -8.31
C TRP A 88 3.00 -9.87 -9.37
N LEU A 89 2.36 -8.73 -9.08
CA LEU A 89 1.50 -8.03 -10.05
C LEU A 89 2.27 -7.59 -11.31
N THR A 90 3.54 -7.20 -11.15
CA THR A 90 4.42 -6.82 -12.26
C THR A 90 4.79 -8.03 -13.11
N ASP A 91 5.19 -9.13 -12.47
CA ASP A 91 5.58 -10.38 -13.13
C ASP A 91 4.40 -10.98 -13.93
N GLU A 92 3.20 -10.90 -13.38
CA GLU A 92 1.96 -11.36 -14.02
C GLU A 92 1.38 -10.36 -15.05
N GLY A 93 2.04 -9.21 -15.28
CA GLY A 93 1.64 -8.22 -16.27
C GLY A 93 0.40 -7.39 -15.92
N TYR A 94 0.01 -7.35 -14.64
CA TYR A 94 -0.99 -6.41 -14.13
C TYR A 94 -0.44 -4.98 -14.09
N ILE A 95 0.86 -4.83 -13.80
CA ILE A 95 1.59 -3.57 -13.87
C ILE A 95 2.61 -3.63 -15.00
N LYS A 96 2.68 -2.59 -15.83
CA LYS A 96 3.71 -2.43 -16.85
C LYS A 96 4.22 -1.01 -16.85
N ASN A 97 5.54 -0.83 -16.77
CA ASN A 97 6.18 0.50 -16.69
C ASN A 97 5.52 1.39 -15.62
N ASN A 98 5.32 0.84 -14.42
CA ASN A 98 4.68 1.52 -13.29
C ASN A 98 3.24 2.00 -13.55
N THR A 99 2.56 1.41 -14.52
CA THR A 99 1.20 1.77 -14.91
C THR A 99 0.29 0.55 -14.80
N ALA A 100 -0.90 0.74 -14.23
CA ALA A 100 -1.95 -0.26 -14.22
C ALA A 100 -2.37 -0.62 -15.65
N THR A 101 -2.34 -1.91 -15.98
CA THR A 101 -2.84 -2.39 -17.28
C THR A 101 -4.35 -2.57 -17.25
N ASP A 102 -4.98 -2.68 -18.44
CA ASP A 102 -6.38 -3.08 -18.57
C ASP A 102 -6.71 -4.35 -17.79
N LYS A 103 -5.76 -5.31 -17.76
CA LYS A 103 -5.87 -6.57 -17.02
C LYS A 103 -6.09 -6.29 -15.53
N PHE A 104 -5.38 -5.32 -14.97
CA PHE A 104 -5.48 -4.92 -13.56
C PHE A 104 -6.71 -4.07 -13.27
N ILE A 105 -7.10 -3.19 -14.19
CA ILE A 105 -8.26 -2.31 -14.01
C ILE A 105 -9.57 -3.10 -14.10
N LYS A 106 -9.65 -4.10 -15.00
CA LYS A 106 -10.88 -4.86 -15.32
C LYS A 106 -11.14 -6.08 -14.43
N GLN A 107 -10.17 -6.56 -13.64
CA GLN A 107 -10.27 -7.84 -12.94
C GLN A 107 -11.15 -7.89 -11.68
N ARG A 108 -11.98 -6.87 -11.45
CA ARG A 108 -12.86 -6.80 -10.27
C ARG A 108 -13.89 -7.96 -10.19
N GLU A 109 -14.05 -8.75 -11.25
CA GLU A 109 -15.06 -9.81 -11.36
C GLU A 109 -14.59 -11.22 -10.98
N LEU A 110 -13.28 -11.47 -10.80
CA LEU A 110 -12.74 -12.84 -10.75
C LEU A 110 -12.21 -13.31 -9.38
N ILE A 111 -12.29 -12.50 -8.33
CA ILE A 111 -12.00 -12.95 -6.98
C ILE A 111 -13.30 -13.10 -6.20
N ASN A 112 -13.99 -14.23 -6.42
CA ASN A 112 -15.11 -14.73 -5.63
C ASN A 112 -14.81 -16.16 -5.17
#